data_AF-A0A0Q8A4D0-F1
#
_entry.id   AF-A0A0Q8A4D0-F1
#
_cell.length_a   1.000
_cell.length_b   1.000
_cell.length_c   1.000
_cell.angle_alpha   90.00
_cell.angle_beta   90.00
_cell.angle_gamma   90.00
#
_symmetry.space_group_name_H-M   'P 1'
#
loop_
_entity.id
_entity.type
_entity.pdbx_description
1 polymer ?
#
loop_
_entity_poly.entity_id
_entity_poly.type
_entity_poly.pdbx_seq_one_letter_code
_entity_poly.pdbx_strand_id
1 'polypeptide(L)'
;MGKKAHCSDNHLLRLEAKFFVRSDEWDEATATTAKIEETFDRLLSRLEKRRRSRVHKTEREEEGRAAAVSRLFFKIMKTRANGLAGILAKVRVYERWNADDEDSEGTFFKSLMKDIKAMEARP
;
A
#
# COMPACT_ATOMS: atom_id res chain seq x y z
N MET A 1 70.88 10.68 45.83
CA MET A 1 69.96 10.19 44.79
C MET A 1 68.65 10.96 44.91
N GLY A 2 68.18 11.68 43.90
CA GLY A 2 66.92 12.42 44.05
C GLY A 2 66.64 13.41 42.94
N LYS A 3 66.41 12.93 41.72
CA LYS A 3 65.92 13.78 40.61
C LYS A 3 65.16 12.95 39.57
N LYS A 4 64.00 12.34 39.89
CA LYS A 4 63.08 11.76 38.87
C LYS A 4 61.57 11.75 39.21
N ALA A 5 61.11 12.28 40.34
CA ALA A 5 59.68 12.21 40.71
C ALA A 5 58.82 13.36 40.15
N HIS A 6 59.34 14.60 40.05
CA HIS A 6 58.52 15.75 39.63
C HIS A 6 58.16 15.79 38.13
N CYS A 7 58.80 14.98 37.29
CA CYS A 7 58.58 14.96 35.84
C CYS A 7 57.47 13.97 35.43
N SER A 8 57.24 12.90 36.22
CA SER A 8 56.20 11.90 35.93
C SER A 8 54.80 12.44 36.16
N ASP A 9 54.59 13.19 37.25
CA ASP A 9 53.25 13.61 37.65
C ASP A 9 52.71 14.72 36.75
N ASN A 10 53.56 15.67 36.37
CA ASN A 10 53.23 16.68 35.36
C ASN A 10 52.96 16.06 33.99
N HIS A 11 53.65 14.97 33.65
CA HIS A 11 53.38 14.22 32.42
C HIS A 11 52.04 13.49 32.51
N LEU A 12 51.74 12.88 33.66
CA LEU A 12 50.47 12.21 33.94
C LEU A 12 49.29 13.19 33.83
N LEU A 13 49.37 14.37 34.46
CA LEU A 13 48.33 15.41 34.37
C LEU A 13 48.12 15.90 32.93
N ARG A 14 49.19 15.98 32.12
CA ARG A 14 49.08 16.32 30.69
C ARG A 14 48.42 15.20 29.89
N LEU A 15 48.66 13.94 30.23
CA LEU A 15 48.01 12.80 29.58
C LEU A 15 46.54 12.70 29.99
N GLU A 16 46.22 12.96 31.25
CA GLU A 16 44.86 13.03 31.79
C GLU A 16 44.05 14.13 31.08
N ALA A 17 44.59 15.35 30.99
CA ALA A 17 43.93 16.44 30.27
C ALA A 17 43.68 16.09 28.79
N LYS A 18 44.65 15.45 28.12
CA LYS A 18 44.47 14.97 26.73
C LYS A 18 43.42 13.87 26.64
N PHE A 19 43.38 12.97 27.61
CA PHE A 19 42.39 11.89 27.66
C PHE A 19 40.98 12.46 27.80
N PHE A 20 40.76 13.41 28.70
CA PHE A 20 39.46 14.04 28.88
C PHE A 20 38.99 14.77 27.62
N VAL A 21 39.86 15.56 26.98
CA VAL A 21 39.50 16.21 25.71
C VAL A 21 39.10 15.19 24.64
N ARG A 22 39.85 14.08 24.52
CA ARG A 22 39.51 13.01 23.56
C ARG A 22 38.23 12.26 23.94
N SER A 23 37.96 12.08 25.23
CA SER A 23 36.72 11.49 25.72
C SER A 23 35.53 12.37 25.39
N ASP A 24 35.64 13.68 25.63
CA ASP A 24 34.59 14.65 25.33
C ASP A 24 34.32 14.71 23.82
N GLU A 25 35.37 14.73 22.99
CA GLU A 25 35.25 14.65 21.53
C GLU A 25 34.54 13.36 21.08
N TRP A 26 34.82 12.23 21.74
CA TRP A 26 34.19 10.95 21.43
C TRP A 26 32.71 10.91 21.85
N ASP A 27 32.38 11.45 23.01
CA ASP A 27 31.01 11.57 23.49
C ASP A 27 30.18 12.47 22.57
N GLU A 28 30.74 13.59 22.10
CA GLU A 28 30.08 14.47 21.14
C GLU A 28 29.83 13.78 19.78
N ALA A 29 30.82 13.05 19.26
CA ALA A 29 30.67 12.29 18.03
C ALA A 29 29.60 11.18 18.15
N THR A 30 29.56 10.51 19.29
CA THR A 30 28.57 9.47 19.60
C THR A 30 27.16 10.07 19.70
N ALA A 31 27.02 11.19 20.41
CA ALA A 31 25.74 11.90 20.52
C ALA A 31 25.24 12.43 19.17
N THR A 32 26.15 12.89 18.31
CA THR A 32 25.83 13.32 16.94
C THR A 32 25.35 12.14 16.09
N THR A 33 26.02 11.00 16.18
CA THR A 33 25.64 9.77 15.46
C THR A 33 24.26 9.27 15.89
N ALA A 34 24.01 9.21 17.21
CA ALA A 34 22.71 8.81 17.75
C ALA A 34 21.56 9.73 17.27
N LYS A 35 21.80 11.04 17.17
CA LYS A 35 20.81 11.99 16.61
C LYS A 35 20.55 11.71 15.12
N ILE A 36 21.58 11.41 14.33
CA ILE A 36 21.42 11.09 12.91
C ILE A 36 20.58 9.83 12.76
N GLU A 37 20.90 8.76 13.49
CA GLU A 37 20.13 7.51 13.48
C GLU A 37 18.66 7.74 13.86
N GLU A 38 18.41 8.49 14.94
CA GLU A 38 17.04 8.81 15.35
C GLU A 38 16.29 9.59 14.26
N THR A 39 16.94 10.56 13.61
CA THR A 39 16.30 11.29 12.50
C THR A 39 16.02 10.40 11.30
N PHE A 40 16.93 9.47 10.99
CA PHE A 40 16.75 8.52 9.90
C PHE A 40 15.56 7.59 10.16
N ASP A 41 15.46 7.02 11.36
CA ASP A 41 14.35 6.14 11.76
C ASP A 41 13.01 6.87 11.71
N ARG A 42 12.97 8.14 12.15
CA ARG A 42 11.77 8.98 12.05
C ARG A 42 11.38 9.24 10.61
N LEU A 43 12.34 9.50 9.71
CA LEU A 43 12.08 9.71 8.29
C LEU A 43 11.59 8.43 7.62
N LEU A 44 12.22 7.30 7.90
CA LEU A 44 11.82 5.99 7.37
C LEU A 44 10.39 5.64 7.80
N SER A 45 10.09 5.80 9.08
CA SER A 45 8.74 5.58 9.62
C SER A 45 7.68 6.46 8.96
N ARG A 46 8.01 7.73 8.68
CA ARG A 46 7.11 8.66 7.96
C ARG A 46 6.89 8.23 6.52
N LEU A 47 7.94 7.78 5.83
CA LEU A 47 7.86 7.28 4.46
C LEU A 47 7.00 6.01 4.38
N GLU A 48 7.22 5.05 5.27
CA GLU A 48 6.42 3.83 5.35
C GLU A 48 4.95 4.11 5.62
N LYS A 49 4.64 5.02 6.54
CA LYS A 49 3.26 5.42 6.83
C LYS A 49 2.58 6.04 5.61
N ARG A 50 3.29 6.91 4.88
CA ARG A 50 2.79 7.50 3.63
C ARG A 50 2.56 6.44 2.56
N ARG A 51 3.49 5.49 2.40
CA ARG A 51 3.35 4.38 1.45
C ARG A 51 2.11 3.53 1.77
N ARG A 52 1.98 3.07 3.01
CA ARG A 52 0.80 2.30 3.47
C ARG A 52 -0.51 3.04 3.22
N SER A 53 -0.56 4.32 3.56
CA SER A 53 -1.75 5.15 3.33
C SER A 53 -2.11 5.28 1.84
N ARG A 54 -1.12 5.39 0.95
CA ARG A 54 -1.36 5.44 -0.50
C ARG A 54 -1.89 4.11 -1.02
N VAL A 55 -1.29 3.00 -0.60
CA VAL A 55 -1.73 1.65 -0.97
C VAL A 55 -3.19 1.42 -0.54
N HIS A 56 -3.54 1.71 0.70
CA HIS A 56 -4.93 1.59 1.16
C HIS A 56 -5.91 2.49 0.41
N LYS A 57 -5.47 3.69 0.02
CA LYS A 57 -6.30 4.57 -0.79
C LYS A 57 -6.56 3.98 -2.16
N THR A 58 -5.52 3.47 -2.84
CA THR A 58 -5.66 2.85 -4.15
C THR A 58 -6.48 1.57 -4.10
N GLU A 59 -6.27 0.71 -3.09
CA GLU A 59 -7.08 -0.49 -2.86
C GLU A 59 -8.56 -0.12 -2.72
N ARG A 60 -8.87 0.87 -1.88
CA ARG A 60 -10.27 1.31 -1.69
C ARG A 60 -10.90 1.91 -2.95
N GLU A 61 -10.12 2.61 -3.77
CA GLU A 61 -10.59 3.11 -5.06
C GLU A 61 -10.84 1.96 -6.05
N GLU A 62 -9.98 0.94 -6.08
CA GLU A 62 -10.15 -0.27 -6.89
C GLU A 62 -11.37 -1.09 -6.45
N GLU A 63 -11.54 -1.32 -5.15
CA GLU A 63 -12.73 -1.95 -4.57
C GLU A 63 -14.01 -1.18 -4.95
N GLY A 64 -13.99 0.15 -4.82
CA GLY A 64 -15.11 1.01 -5.20
C GLY A 64 -15.46 0.90 -6.69
N ARG A 65 -14.44 0.88 -7.56
CA ARG A 65 -14.63 0.68 -9.00
C ARG A 65 -15.16 -0.71 -9.31
N ALA A 66 -14.58 -1.76 -8.74
CA ALA A 66 -15.02 -3.14 -8.91
C ALA A 66 -16.50 -3.31 -8.48
N ALA A 67 -16.87 -2.75 -7.32
CA ALA A 67 -18.26 -2.75 -6.86
C ALA A 67 -19.19 -1.99 -7.81
N ALA A 68 -18.76 -0.87 -8.37
CA ALA A 68 -19.55 -0.11 -9.35
C ALA A 68 -19.77 -0.90 -10.65
N VAL A 69 -18.72 -1.56 -11.18
CA VAL A 69 -18.84 -2.40 -12.38
C VAL A 69 -19.75 -3.61 -12.10
N SER A 70 -19.59 -4.26 -10.95
CA SER A 70 -20.47 -5.37 -10.53
C SER A 70 -21.94 -4.96 -10.48
N ARG A 71 -22.25 -3.81 -9.85
CA ARG A 71 -23.62 -3.28 -9.82
C ARG A 71 -24.17 -3.03 -11.22
N LEU A 72 -23.36 -2.52 -12.15
CA LEU A 72 -23.77 -2.31 -13.52
C LEU A 72 -24.04 -3.64 -14.25
N PHE A 73 -23.18 -4.65 -14.07
CA PHE A 73 -23.39 -5.99 -14.63
C PHE A 73 -24.76 -6.54 -14.23
N PHE A 74 -25.05 -6.61 -12.92
CA PHE A 74 -26.33 -7.13 -12.43
C PHE A 74 -27.52 -6.29 -12.90
N LYS A 75 -27.37 -4.96 -12.97
CA LYS A 75 -28.41 -4.08 -13.50
C LYS A 75 -28.70 -4.36 -14.98
N ILE A 76 -27.67 -4.58 -15.78
CA ILE A 76 -27.80 -4.93 -17.21
C ILE A 76 -28.52 -6.27 -17.33
N MET A 77 -28.10 -7.31 -16.60
CA MET A 77 -28.75 -8.63 -16.65
C MET A 77 -30.21 -8.59 -16.17
N LYS A 78 -30.53 -7.77 -15.17
CA LYS A 78 -31.91 -7.59 -14.69
C LYS A 78 -32.80 -6.83 -15.68
N THR A 79 -32.23 -5.99 -16.52
CA THR A 79 -32.99 -5.18 -17.49
C THR A 79 -33.48 -6.06 -18.64
N ARG A 80 -34.79 -6.08 -18.91
CA ARG A 80 -35.38 -6.91 -19.97
C ARG A 80 -34.95 -6.43 -21.35
N ALA A 81 -34.45 -7.33 -22.19
CA ALA A 81 -34.20 -7.04 -23.59
C ALA A 81 -35.52 -7.12 -24.39
N ASN A 82 -35.78 -6.12 -25.23
CA ASN A 82 -36.97 -6.07 -26.08
C ASN A 82 -36.72 -6.55 -27.51
N GLY A 83 -35.49 -6.97 -27.82
CA GLY A 83 -35.05 -7.30 -29.18
C GLY A 83 -33.64 -7.88 -29.20
N LEU A 84 -33.22 -8.39 -30.37
CA LEU A 84 -31.91 -9.01 -30.57
C LEU A 84 -30.74 -8.09 -30.19
N ALA A 85 -30.84 -6.78 -30.47
CA ALA A 85 -29.82 -5.81 -30.10
C ALA A 85 -29.58 -5.75 -28.57
N GLY A 86 -30.65 -5.90 -27.77
CA GLY A 86 -30.54 -5.94 -26.30
C GLY A 86 -29.93 -7.23 -25.79
N ILE A 87 -30.24 -8.36 -26.43
CA ILE A 87 -29.60 -9.66 -26.15
C ILE A 87 -28.11 -9.59 -26.45
N LEU A 88 -27.72 -9.08 -27.63
CA LEU A 88 -26.33 -8.90 -28.02
C LEU A 88 -25.56 -7.94 -27.10
N ALA A 89 -26.24 -6.95 -26.50
CA ALA A 89 -25.62 -6.10 -25.49
C ALA A 89 -25.27 -6.89 -24.22
N LYS A 90 -26.15 -7.78 -23.75
CA LYS A 90 -25.88 -8.66 -22.60
C LYS A 90 -24.73 -9.62 -22.88
N VAL A 91 -24.69 -10.22 -24.06
CA VAL A 91 -23.59 -11.13 -24.47
C VAL A 91 -22.24 -10.41 -24.41
N ARG A 92 -22.13 -9.23 -25.05
CA ARG A 92 -20.88 -8.44 -25.02
C ARG A 92 -20.46 -8.01 -23.62
N VAL A 93 -21.43 -7.71 -22.74
CA VAL A 93 -21.16 -7.37 -21.35
C VAL A 93 -20.66 -8.60 -20.58
N TYR A 94 -21.23 -9.77 -20.83
CA TYR A 94 -20.79 -11.04 -20.24
C TYR A 94 -19.36 -11.42 -20.69
N GLU A 95 -19.07 -11.37 -22.00
CA GLU A 95 -17.74 -11.61 -22.55
C GLU A 95 -16.68 -10.70 -21.92
N ARG A 96 -17.04 -9.46 -21.62
CA ARG A 96 -16.12 -8.49 -20.99
C ARG A 96 -16.06 -8.62 -19.47
N TRP A 97 -17.09 -9.15 -18.82
CA TRP A 97 -17.16 -9.33 -17.37
C TRP A 97 -16.10 -10.32 -16.89
N ASN A 98 -15.76 -11.31 -17.71
CA ASN A 98 -14.61 -12.22 -17.53
C ASN A 98 -14.50 -12.76 -16.08
N ALA A 99 -15.64 -13.01 -15.44
CA ALA A 99 -15.71 -13.55 -14.09
C ALA A 99 -15.88 -15.06 -14.23
N ASP A 100 -14.84 -15.80 -13.84
CA ASP A 100 -14.83 -17.26 -13.71
C ASP A 100 -15.61 -17.68 -12.44
N ASP A 101 -16.85 -17.16 -12.34
CA ASP A 101 -17.74 -17.25 -11.19
C ASP A 101 -19.09 -17.82 -11.65
N GLU A 102 -19.43 -19.00 -11.14
CA GLU A 102 -20.65 -19.74 -11.45
C GLU A 102 -21.93 -18.92 -11.21
N ASP A 103 -21.95 -18.00 -10.23
CA ASP A 103 -23.12 -17.16 -9.93
C ASP A 103 -23.38 -16.12 -11.02
N SER A 104 -22.32 -15.53 -11.55
CA SER A 104 -22.37 -14.58 -12.66
C SER A 104 -22.85 -15.25 -13.96
N GLU A 105 -22.34 -16.45 -14.23
CA GLU A 105 -22.75 -17.26 -15.39
C GLU A 105 -24.22 -17.70 -15.29
N GLY A 106 -24.64 -18.20 -14.12
CA GLY A 106 -26.03 -18.56 -13.87
C GLY A 106 -26.98 -17.36 -14.00
N THR A 107 -26.55 -16.18 -13.56
CA THR A 107 -27.32 -14.92 -13.70
C THR A 107 -27.51 -14.54 -15.16
N PHE A 108 -26.45 -14.63 -15.96
CA PHE A 108 -26.48 -14.35 -17.38
C PHE A 108 -27.44 -15.29 -18.13
N PHE A 109 -27.30 -16.61 -17.96
CA PHE A 109 -28.15 -17.58 -18.64
C PHE A 109 -29.63 -17.46 -18.27
N LYS A 110 -29.95 -17.29 -16.98
CA LYS A 110 -31.33 -17.06 -16.52
C LYS A 110 -31.93 -15.80 -17.18
N SER A 111 -31.15 -14.73 -17.23
CA SER A 111 -31.53 -13.47 -17.87
C SER A 111 -31.79 -13.66 -19.38
N LEU A 112 -30.89 -14.34 -20.10
CA LEU A 112 -31.04 -14.62 -21.53
C LEU A 112 -32.29 -15.44 -21.82
N MET A 113 -32.49 -16.55 -21.11
CA MET A 113 -33.67 -17.40 -21.30
C MET A 113 -34.97 -16.62 -21.07
N LYS A 114 -35.00 -15.76 -20.05
CA LYS A 114 -36.16 -14.92 -19.76
C LYS A 114 -36.47 -13.98 -20.92
N ASP A 115 -35.45 -13.36 -21.49
CA ASP A 115 -35.60 -12.43 -22.61
C ASP A 115 -36.03 -13.15 -23.90
N ILE A 116 -35.44 -14.32 -24.20
CA ILE A 116 -35.81 -15.13 -25.38
C ILE A 116 -37.27 -15.58 -25.30
N LYS A 117 -37.69 -16.17 -24.17
CA LYS A 117 -39.10 -16.57 -23.94
C LYS A 117 -40.05 -15.38 -24.05
N ALA A 118 -39.63 -14.23 -23.55
CA ALA A 118 -40.38 -12.98 -23.64
C ALA A 118 -40.52 -12.45 -25.07
N MET A 119 -39.62 -12.80 -25.98
CA MET A 119 -39.67 -12.43 -27.39
C MET A 119 -40.52 -13.41 -28.19
N GLU A 120 -40.45 -14.71 -27.89
CA GLU A 120 -41.34 -15.72 -28.49
C GLU A 120 -42.81 -15.53 -28.09
N ALA A 121 -43.07 -14.98 -26.90
CA ALA A 121 -44.41 -14.70 -26.40
C ALA A 121 -45.00 -13.36 -26.90
N ARG A 122 -44.31 -12.61 -27.77
CA ARG A 122 -44.89 -11.42 -28.42
C ARG A 122 -45.64 -11.86 -29.69
N PRO A 123 -46.94 -11.53 -29.82
CA PRO A 123 -47.71 -11.83 -31.03
C PRO A 123 -47.19 -11.10 -32.27
#